data_AF-A0A7V7VPJ2-F1
#
_entry.id   AF-A0A7V7VPJ2-F1
#
_cell.length_a   1.000
_cell.length_b   1.000
_cell.length_c   1.000
_cell.angle_alpha   90.00
_cell.angle_beta   90.00
_cell.angle_gamma   90.00
#
_symmetry.space_group_name_H-M   'P 1'
#
loop_
_entity.id
_entity.type
_entity.pdbx_description
1 polymer ?
#
loop_
_entity_poly.entity_id
_entity_poly.type
_entity_poly.pdbx_seq_one_letter_code
_entity_poly.pdbx_strand_id
1 'polypeptide(L)'
;GCQTAIAVASLATEMIRGKTASEALALSSQELSAPLGALPPMKIHCAQLVEEALQAALAPEKKAPSSQTSTALASTLVDQLQPPQGKIKIRVIPKH
;
A
#
# COMPACT_ATOMS: atom_id res chain seq x y z
N GLY A 1 5.08 1.65 -3.93
CA GLY A 1 5.44 1.10 -2.60
C GLY A 1 6.95 1.05 -2.45
N CYS A 2 7.47 1.06 -1.21
CA CYS A 2 8.91 0.96 -0.97
C CYS A 2 9.39 -0.49 -1.11
N GLN A 3 10.54 -0.72 -1.78
CA GLN A 3 11.11 -2.05 -1.96
C GLN A 3 11.33 -2.79 -0.63
N THR A 4 11.72 -2.06 0.42
CA THR A 4 11.90 -2.60 1.77
C THR A 4 10.60 -3.19 2.32
N ALA A 5 9.46 -2.51 2.14
CA ALA A 5 8.16 -3.00 2.60
C ALA A 5 7.77 -4.30 1.88
N ILE A 6 8.05 -4.39 0.58
CA ILE A 6 7.76 -5.59 -0.21
C ILE A 6 8.65 -6.76 0.24
N ALA A 7 9.93 -6.50 0.49
CA ALA A 7 10.86 -7.52 1.00
C ALA A 7 10.43 -8.04 2.38
N VAL A 8 10.07 -7.14 3.31
CA VAL A 8 9.57 -7.53 4.63
C VAL A 8 8.25 -8.31 4.52
N ALA A 9 7.32 -7.89 3.65
CA ALA A 9 6.06 -8.62 3.45
C ALA A 9 6.27 -10.04 2.93
N SER A 10 7.20 -10.23 1.98
CA SER A 10 7.53 -11.56 1.46
C SER A 10 8.16 -12.47 2.52
N LEU A 11 8.99 -11.91 3.40
CA LEU A 11 9.55 -12.66 4.53
C LEU A 11 8.48 -12.97 5.56
N ALA A 12 7.61 -12.00 5.87
CA ALA A 12 6.51 -12.19 6.81
C ALA A 12 5.60 -13.36 6.41
N THR A 13 5.23 -13.48 5.13
CA THR A 13 4.40 -14.60 4.64
C THR A 13 5.07 -15.96 4.81
N GLU A 14 6.39 -16.04 4.66
CA GLU A 14 7.13 -17.28 4.93
C GLU A 14 7.27 -17.54 6.43
N MET A 15 7.45 -16.50 7.24
CA MET A 15 7.61 -16.61 8.70
C MET A 15 6.32 -17.05 9.41
N ILE A 16 5.14 -16.74 8.87
CA ILE A 16 3.85 -17.16 9.43
C ILE A 16 3.39 -18.52 8.90
N ARG A 17 4.01 -19.03 7.84
CA ARG A 17 3.65 -20.31 7.23
C ARG A 17 3.81 -21.44 8.25
N GLY A 18 2.72 -22.13 8.57
CA GLY A 18 2.72 -23.24 9.53
C GLY A 18 2.69 -22.83 11.01
N LYS A 19 2.60 -21.53 11.32
CA LYS A 19 2.38 -21.02 12.68
C LYS A 19 0.89 -20.84 12.97
N THR A 20 0.54 -20.85 14.24
CA THR A 20 -0.81 -20.48 14.69
C THR A 20 -1.03 -18.97 14.59
N ALA A 21 -2.29 -18.53 14.52
CA ALA A 21 -2.62 -17.11 14.46
C ALA A 21 -2.04 -16.33 15.66
N SER A 22 -2.03 -16.92 16.86
CA SER A 22 -1.46 -16.30 18.05
C SER A 22 0.06 -16.08 17.94
N GLU A 23 0.79 -17.03 17.37
CA GLU A 23 2.23 -16.92 17.16
C GLU A 23 2.56 -15.91 16.07
N ALA A 24 1.75 -15.85 15.02
CA ALA A 24 1.91 -14.87 13.95
C ALA A 24 1.60 -13.44 14.43
N LEU A 25 0.65 -13.27 15.36
CA LEU A 25 0.36 -11.99 16.01
C LEU A 25 1.45 -11.54 16.99
N ALA A 26 2.24 -12.47 17.52
CA ALA A 26 3.35 -12.16 18.42
C ALA A 26 4.62 -11.68 17.68
N LEU A 27 4.66 -11.77 16.35
CA LEU A 27 5.79 -11.32 15.55
C LEU A 27 5.88 -9.79 15.53
N SER A 28 7.04 -9.28 15.94
CA SER A 28 7.34 -7.85 15.91
C SER A 28 7.96 -7.40 14.58
N SER A 29 7.80 -6.12 14.23
CA SER A 29 8.45 -5.51 13.05
C SER A 29 9.97 -5.68 13.05
N GLN A 30 10.60 -5.77 14.21
CA GLN A 30 12.03 -6.03 14.33
C GLN A 30 12.37 -7.47 13.89
N GLU A 31 11.58 -8.46 14.29
CA GLU A 31 11.77 -9.86 13.84
C GLU A 31 11.49 -10.03 12.35
N LEU A 32 10.47 -9.33 11.83
CA LEU A 32 10.13 -9.38 10.40
C LEU A 32 11.21 -8.74 9.52
N SER A 33 11.95 -7.75 10.04
CA SER A 33 13.03 -7.07 9.32
C SER A 33 14.42 -7.61 9.62
N ALA A 34 14.60 -8.42 10.68
CA ALA A 34 15.87 -9.03 11.05
C ALA A 34 16.58 -9.77 9.90
N PRO A 35 15.89 -10.53 9.01
CA PRO A 35 16.56 -11.22 7.91
C PRO A 35 17.13 -10.27 6.85
N LEU A 36 16.67 -9.02 6.79
CA LEU A 36 17.18 -8.00 5.88
C LEU A 36 18.42 -7.26 6.44
N GLY A 37 18.76 -7.51 7.72
CA GLY A 37 19.89 -6.88 8.40
C GLY A 37 19.56 -5.52 9.02
N ALA A 38 20.59 -4.72 9.28
CA ALA A 38 20.43 -3.39 9.88
C ALA A 38 19.75 -2.43 8.87
N LEU A 39 18.49 -2.08 9.13
CA LEU A 39 17.79 -1.06 8.35
C LEU A 39 18.13 0.35 8.88
N PRO A 40 18.35 1.34 7.99
CA PRO A 40 18.44 2.73 8.41
C PRO A 40 17.11 3.20 9.03
N PRO A 41 17.13 4.16 9.95
CA PRO A 41 15.95 4.57 10.75
C PRO A 41 14.75 4.98 9.90
N MET A 42 15.01 5.59 8.74
CA MET A 42 13.96 6.05 7.81
C MET A 42 13.19 4.90 7.12
N LYS A 43 13.68 3.66 7.19
CA LYS A 43 13.08 2.49 6.54
C LYS A 43 12.42 1.51 7.52
N ILE A 44 12.51 1.75 8.83
CA ILE A 44 11.89 0.91 9.86
C ILE A 44 10.35 0.96 9.76
N HIS A 45 9.78 2.09 9.38
CA HIS A 45 8.34 2.24 9.16
C HIS A 45 7.79 1.23 8.14
N CYS A 46 8.59 0.81 7.15
CA CYS A 46 8.18 -0.20 6.18
C CYS A 46 7.91 -1.56 6.82
N ALA A 47 8.60 -1.89 7.92
CA ALA A 47 8.36 -3.12 8.66
C ALA A 47 7.16 -3.01 9.60
N GLN A 48 6.97 -1.85 10.24
CA GLN A 48 5.79 -1.57 11.07
C GLN A 48 4.49 -1.66 10.25
N LEU A 49 4.49 -1.13 9.03
CA LEU A 49 3.34 -1.25 8.12
C LEU A 49 2.97 -2.71 7.83
N VAL A 50 3.97 -3.60 7.71
CA VAL A 50 3.73 -5.03 7.47
C VAL A 50 3.22 -5.73 8.72
N GLU A 51 3.76 -5.37 9.88
CA GLU A 51 3.29 -5.87 11.18
C GLU A 51 1.80 -5.52 11.41
N GLU A 52 1.42 -4.25 11.22
CA GLU A 52 0.03 -3.81 11.34
C GLU A 52 -0.89 -4.50 10.34
N ALA A 53 -0.45 -4.65 9.08
CA ALA A 53 -1.21 -5.35 8.06
C ALA A 53 -1.42 -6.83 8.41
N LEU A 54 -0.40 -7.48 9.00
CA LEU A 54 -0.49 -8.87 9.44
C LEU A 54 -1.44 -9.03 10.62
N GLN A 55 -1.35 -8.12 11.60
CA GLN A 55 -2.27 -8.11 12.74
C GLN A 55 -3.72 -7.91 12.29
N ALA A 56 -3.97 -6.95 11.38
CA ALA A 56 -5.29 -6.71 10.83
C ALA A 56 -5.83 -7.91 10.03
N ALA A 57 -4.96 -8.65 9.35
CA ALA A 57 -5.36 -9.83 8.57
C ALA A 57 -5.69 -11.05 9.44
N LEU A 58 -5.03 -11.19 10.60
CA LEU A 58 -5.20 -12.32 11.53
C LEU A 58 -6.19 -12.04 12.66
N ALA A 59 -6.46 -10.76 12.94
CA ALA A 59 -7.47 -10.37 13.91
C ALA A 59 -8.86 -10.87 13.47
N PRO A 60 -9.70 -11.35 14.41
CA PRO A 60 -11.02 -11.92 14.12
C PRO A 60 -12.08 -10.88 13.70
N GLU A 61 -11.67 -9.69 13.25
CA GLU A 61 -12.62 -8.73 12.70
C GLU A 61 -13.09 -9.21 11.33
N LYS A 62 -14.41 -9.25 11.16
CA LYS A 62 -15.12 -9.67 9.95
C LYS A 62 -14.92 -8.66 8.83
N LYS A 63 -13.69 -8.50 8.34
CA LYS A 63 -13.36 -7.64 7.22
C LYS A 63 -12.37 -8.38 6.34
N ALA A 64 -12.90 -9.03 5.31
CA ALA A 64 -12.09 -9.36 4.14
C ALA A 64 -11.33 -8.08 3.73
N PRO A 65 -10.03 -8.14 3.44
CA PRO A 65 -9.24 -6.97 3.10
C PRO A 65 -9.69 -6.42 1.74
N SER A 66 -10.76 -5.64 1.75
CA SER A 66 -11.08 -4.67 0.71
C SER A 66 -10.68 -3.29 1.22
N SER A 67 -9.85 -2.63 0.41
CA SER A 67 -9.64 -1.18 0.40
C SER A 67 -8.60 -0.63 1.38
N GLN A 68 -7.33 -0.68 0.97
CA GLN A 68 -6.63 0.60 0.87
C GLN A 68 -6.91 1.19 -0.51
N THR A 69 -7.58 2.34 -0.48
CA THR A 69 -7.51 3.40 -1.50
C THR A 69 -8.17 3.09 -2.84
N SER A 70 -9.51 3.02 -2.84
CA SER A 70 -10.28 3.33 -4.06
C SER A 70 -11.35 4.39 -3.84
N THR A 71 -11.81 4.63 -2.61
CA THR A 71 -12.92 5.56 -2.37
C THR A 71 -12.53 7.03 -2.50
N ALA A 72 -11.29 7.42 -2.16
CA ALA A 72 -10.81 8.78 -2.42
C ALA A 72 -10.43 8.99 -3.90
N LEU A 73 -9.83 7.98 -4.53
CA LEU A 73 -9.43 8.03 -5.94
C LEU A 73 -10.64 7.97 -6.89
N ALA A 74 -11.73 7.30 -6.52
CA ALA A 74 -12.94 7.23 -7.35
C ALA A 74 -13.59 8.61 -7.56
N SER A 75 -13.68 9.44 -6.51
CA SER A 75 -14.23 10.79 -6.63
C SER A 75 -13.37 11.69 -7.52
N THR A 76 -12.04 11.56 -7.46
CA THR A 76 -11.11 12.35 -8.31
C THR A 76 -11.03 11.82 -9.74
N LEU A 77 -11.20 10.51 -9.97
CA LEU A 77 -11.19 9.91 -11.31
C LEU A 77 -12.45 10.25 -12.12
N VAL A 78 -13.61 10.40 -11.46
CA VAL A 78 -14.85 10.89 -12.10
C VAL A 78 -14.69 12.33 -12.61
N ASP A 79 -13.98 13.18 -11.86
CA ASP A 79 -13.73 14.58 -12.24
C ASP A 79 -12.78 14.69 -13.46
N GLN A 80 -11.79 13.79 -13.55
CA GLN A 80 -10.79 13.76 -14.62
C GLN A 80 -11.28 13.15 -15.95
N LEU A 81 -12.38 12.38 -15.92
CA LEU A 81 -12.98 11.77 -17.12
C LEU A 81 -14.13 12.61 -17.72
N GLN A 82 -14.46 13.76 -17.10
CA GLN A 82 -15.49 14.65 -17.64
C GLN A 82 -14.92 15.43 -18.84
N PRO A 83 -15.51 15.31 -20.05
CA PRO A 83 -15.02 16.05 -21.20
C PRO A 83 -15.21 17.56 -20.97
N PRO A 84 -14.18 18.40 -21.15
CA PRO A 84 -14.35 19.85 -21.10
C PRO A 84 -15.26 20.28 -22.25
N GLN A 85 -16.47 20.75 -21.93
CA GLN A 85 -17.38 21.39 -22.87
C GLN A 85 -16.87 22.81 -23.20
N GLY A 86 -15.69 22.90 -23.80
CA GLY A 86 -15.04 24.15 -24.18
C GLY A 86 -15.03 24.32 -25.70
N LYS A 87 -15.79 25.29 -26.22
CA LYS A 87 -15.76 25.67 -27.64
C LYS A 87 -14.40 26.30 -27.98
N ILE A 88 -13.47 25.52 -28.52
CA ILE A 88 -12.17 26.01 -29.00
C ILE A 88 -12.41 26.75 -30.33
N LYS A 89 -12.48 28.08 -30.31
CA LYS A 89 -12.47 28.90 -31.53
C LYS A 89 -11.02 29.06 -32.00
N ILE A 90 -10.61 28.24 -32.96
CA ILE A 90 -9.34 28.39 -33.66
C ILE A 90 -9.46 29.58 -34.62
N ARG A 91 -8.71 30.66 -34.38
CA ARG A 91 -8.62 31.81 -35.29
C ARG A 91 -7.37 31.66 -36.14
N VAL A 92 -7.55 31.32 -37.41
CA VAL A 92 -6.47 31.24 -38.41
C VAL A 92 -6.10 32.67 -38.82
N ILE A 93 -4.84 33.07 -38.61
CA ILE A 93 -4.30 34.35 -39.05
C ILE A 93 -3.49 34.11 -40.34
N PRO A 94 -3.90 34.64 -41.50
CA PRO A 94 -3.12 34.50 -42.72
C PRO A 94 -1.84 35.35 -42.63
N LYS A 95 -0.69 34.73 -42.90
CA LYS A 95 0.59 35.43 -43.07
C LYS A 95 0.65 36.02 -44.49
N HIS A 96 0.86 37.32 -44.56
CA HIS A 96 1.07 38.09 -45.80
C HIS A 96 2.49 37.85 -46.35
#